data_AF-A0A2R6D6V0-F1
#
_entry.id   AF-A0A2R6D6V0-F1
#
_cell.length_a   1.000
_cell.length_b   1.000
_cell.length_c   1.000
_cell.angle_alpha   90.00
_cell.angle_beta   90.00
_cell.angle_gamma   90.00
#
_symmetry.space_group_name_H-M   'P 1'
#
loop_
_entity.id
_entity.type
_entity.pdbx_description
1 polymer ?
#
loop_
_entity_poly.entity_id
_entity_poly.type
_entity_poly.pdbx_seq_one_letter_code
_entity_poly.pdbx_strand_id
1 'polypeptide(L)'
;MNRRTILTACGTAIAGTLAGCNSSDPSKTTATESSTATQTTTAKPTPTPVPADPEVTAALETARPKAAAAFESLQSMQVIKDGEIGLGPDEGFIEFANHDRDDVYDPLTVVRDTLVPVREQGTETQQARVEALLSFGEYTNTKYQEYTALAEGFSRLYRGIDAYLNDELNEAYEFFTEMREDLATISQKRVAADKLLDQFAADGVDTSIEPFSIADEQAEQTYVSTLVYRWEPAVRGLKRQIRGIGNFSMAGTAFEAGEYERCVRLARTARGSFETVEETISTALDRDASLFSSFLTLISCRSTAFIESARTRRAAGESGVAGDERIASRKYESSNSQFEQAFRDCDGDSA
;
A
#
# COMPACT_ATOMS: atom_id res chain seq x y z
N MET A 1 -20.98 -3.25 39.94
CA MET A 1 -21.84 -2.62 38.90
C MET A 1 -21.25 -2.92 37.53
N ASN A 2 -22.12 -3.06 36.53
CA ASN A 2 -22.06 -4.01 35.41
C ASN A 2 -20.91 -3.90 34.39
N ARG A 3 -20.26 -5.06 34.15
CA ARG A 3 -19.59 -5.44 32.89
C ARG A 3 -20.62 -6.15 32.00
N ARG A 4 -21.23 -5.43 31.06
CA ARG A 4 -21.98 -5.92 29.90
C ARG A 4 -22.33 -4.65 29.10
N THR A 5 -21.70 -4.42 27.96
CA THR A 5 -22.27 -4.43 26.59
C THR A 5 -21.11 -3.81 25.77
N ILE A 6 -20.56 -4.38 24.71
CA ILE A 6 -21.09 -4.36 23.34
C ILE A 6 -20.21 -5.36 22.55
N LEU A 7 -20.79 -6.46 22.07
CA LEU A 7 -20.21 -7.35 21.07
C LEU A 7 -21.37 -7.77 20.17
N THR A 8 -21.80 -6.87 19.28
CA THR A 8 -22.68 -7.20 18.15
C THR A 8 -22.62 -6.08 17.12
N ALA A 9 -21.96 -6.33 15.99
CA ALA A 9 -22.38 -5.89 14.65
C ALA A 9 -21.28 -6.27 13.65
N CYS A 10 -21.59 -7.22 12.76
CA CYS A 10 -21.15 -7.22 11.35
C CYS A 10 -21.91 -8.36 10.65
N GLY A 11 -23.17 -8.08 10.33
CA GLY A 11 -23.96 -8.86 9.39
C GLY A 11 -24.13 -8.05 8.11
N THR A 12 -23.67 -8.65 7.01
CA THR A 12 -24.16 -8.55 5.62
C THR A 12 -24.24 -7.18 4.91
N ALA A 13 -23.51 -7.06 3.78
CA ALA A 13 -24.15 -6.82 2.47
C ALA A 13 -23.20 -7.00 1.26
N ILE A 14 -23.53 -8.00 0.41
CA ILE A 14 -23.72 -7.90 -1.06
C ILE A 14 -22.43 -7.72 -1.91
N ALA A 15 -21.89 -8.77 -2.54
CA ALA A 15 -22.32 -9.42 -3.79
C ALA A 15 -22.32 -8.48 -5.03
N GLY A 16 -21.29 -8.65 -5.88
CA GLY A 16 -21.18 -8.01 -7.18
C GLY A 16 -20.26 -8.83 -8.08
N THR A 17 -20.86 -9.67 -8.90
CA THR A 17 -20.28 -10.58 -9.90
C THR A 17 -19.51 -9.84 -10.99
N LEU A 18 -18.31 -10.33 -11.34
CA LEU A 18 -17.80 -10.26 -12.70
C LEU A 18 -17.44 -11.66 -13.17
N ALA A 19 -18.36 -12.22 -13.94
CA ALA A 19 -18.14 -13.39 -14.78
C ALA A 19 -17.36 -12.98 -16.03
N GLY A 20 -16.59 -13.93 -16.57
CA GLY A 20 -16.35 -14.01 -18.01
C GLY A 20 -14.93 -13.78 -18.49
N CYS A 21 -14.01 -14.67 -18.11
CA CYS A 21 -12.83 -14.94 -18.95
C CYS A 21 -13.24 -15.80 -20.16
N ASN A 22 -12.96 -15.23 -21.33
CA ASN A 22 -12.28 -15.82 -22.48
C ASN A 22 -12.95 -16.82 -23.44
N SER A 23 -12.59 -16.58 -24.72
CA SER A 23 -12.30 -17.57 -25.77
C SER A 23 -13.53 -18.24 -26.43
N SER A 24 -13.62 -18.51 -27.73
CA SER A 24 -12.80 -18.33 -28.94
C SER A 24 -13.68 -18.79 -30.11
N ASP A 25 -13.62 -18.14 -31.26
CA ASP A 25 -13.52 -18.77 -32.61
C ASP A 25 -13.59 -17.66 -33.68
N PRO A 26 -12.82 -17.74 -34.79
CA PRO A 26 -13.27 -18.64 -35.86
C PRO A 26 -12.19 -19.38 -36.65
N SER A 27 -12.60 -20.57 -37.08
CA SER A 27 -12.01 -21.38 -38.15
C SER A 27 -12.20 -20.77 -39.55
N LYS A 28 -11.13 -20.90 -40.38
CA LYS A 28 -11.04 -21.13 -41.85
C LYS A 28 -12.00 -20.35 -42.79
N THR A 29 -11.59 -19.79 -43.93
CA THR A 29 -11.07 -20.52 -45.11
C THR A 29 -10.69 -19.53 -46.25
N THR A 30 -9.75 -19.97 -47.10
CA THR A 30 -9.61 -19.71 -48.56
C THR A 30 -9.19 -18.32 -49.07
N ALA A 31 -7.93 -18.25 -49.51
CA ALA A 31 -7.46 -17.28 -50.49
C ALA A 31 -8.17 -17.52 -51.85
N THR A 32 -8.77 -16.47 -52.40
CA THR A 32 -9.21 -16.38 -53.79
C THR A 32 -8.59 -15.13 -54.39
N GLU A 33 -7.77 -15.30 -55.42
CA GLU A 33 -7.28 -14.21 -56.27
C GLU A 33 -8.46 -13.57 -57.00
N SER A 34 -8.53 -12.23 -57.03
CA SER A 34 -9.26 -11.55 -58.09
C SER A 34 -8.72 -10.15 -58.38
N SER A 35 -8.59 -9.95 -59.69
CA SER A 35 -8.16 -8.82 -60.51
C SER A 35 -8.20 -7.40 -59.94
N THR A 36 -7.12 -6.67 -60.22
CA THR A 36 -7.02 -5.20 -60.25
C THR A 36 -8.08 -4.60 -61.16
N ALA A 37 -9.00 -3.81 -60.58
CA ALA A 37 -9.81 -2.85 -61.30
C ALA A 37 -9.28 -1.44 -61.00
N THR A 38 -8.80 -0.74 -62.03
CA THR A 38 -8.43 0.67 -61.94
C THR A 38 -9.68 1.50 -61.68
N GLN A 39 -9.92 1.88 -60.43
CA GLN A 39 -10.87 2.93 -60.09
C GLN A 39 -10.17 4.28 -60.16
N THR A 40 -10.63 5.12 -61.07
CA THR A 40 -10.31 6.55 -61.10
C THR A 40 -10.93 7.19 -59.86
N THR A 41 -10.14 7.44 -58.83
CA THR A 41 -10.57 8.18 -57.64
C THR A 41 -10.94 9.61 -58.04
N THR A 42 -12.22 9.92 -58.00
CA THR A 42 -12.71 11.31 -58.00
C THR A 42 -12.21 11.94 -56.70
N ALA A 43 -11.50 13.07 -56.80
CA ALA A 43 -10.98 13.79 -55.65
C ALA A 43 -12.12 14.12 -54.67
N LYS A 44 -12.06 13.56 -53.46
CA LYS A 44 -12.93 13.92 -52.35
C LYS A 44 -12.69 15.41 -52.05
N PRO A 45 -13.74 16.24 -51.85
CA PRO A 45 -13.53 17.63 -51.47
C PRO A 45 -12.69 17.67 -50.18
N THR A 46 -11.59 18.41 -50.22
CA THR A 46 -10.77 18.69 -49.04
C THR A 46 -11.68 19.31 -47.98
N PRO A 47 -11.75 18.75 -46.76
CA PRO A 47 -12.51 19.36 -45.67
C PRO A 47 -12.06 20.82 -45.50
N THR A 48 -13.00 21.75 -45.44
CA THR A 48 -12.67 23.13 -45.05
C THR A 48 -12.17 23.07 -43.61
N PRO A 49 -10.98 23.60 -43.29
CA PRO A 49 -10.48 23.62 -41.91
C PRO A 49 -11.50 24.32 -41.03
N VAL A 50 -11.99 23.63 -39.99
CA VAL A 50 -12.81 24.26 -38.96
C VAL A 50 -11.87 25.19 -38.18
N PRO A 51 -12.12 26.50 -38.13
CA PRO A 51 -11.30 27.42 -37.36
C PRO A 51 -11.39 27.05 -35.87
N ALA A 52 -10.27 27.22 -35.16
CA ALA A 52 -10.20 26.97 -33.73
C ALA A 52 -11.22 27.85 -32.97
N ASP A 53 -11.87 27.27 -31.97
CA ASP A 53 -12.79 28.01 -31.11
C ASP A 53 -12.00 28.90 -30.12
N PRO A 54 -12.24 30.22 -30.10
CA PRO A 54 -11.52 31.12 -29.21
C PRO A 54 -11.83 30.89 -27.72
N GLU A 55 -13.03 30.44 -27.37
CA GLU A 55 -13.40 30.17 -25.97
C GLU A 55 -12.64 28.96 -25.44
N VAL A 56 -12.57 27.88 -26.24
CA VAL A 56 -11.79 26.68 -25.89
C VAL A 56 -10.30 27.01 -25.79
N THR A 57 -9.80 27.88 -26.68
CA THR A 57 -8.38 28.31 -26.64
C THR A 57 -8.08 29.06 -25.35
N ALA A 58 -8.91 30.03 -24.96
CA ALA A 58 -8.74 30.79 -23.72
C ALA A 58 -8.85 29.89 -22.47
N ALA A 59 -9.74 28.91 -22.50
CA ALA A 59 -9.88 27.91 -21.43
C ALA A 59 -8.61 27.07 -21.25
N LEU A 60 -8.03 26.57 -22.35
CA LEU A 60 -6.76 25.83 -22.35
C LEU A 60 -5.59 26.68 -21.83
N GLU A 61 -5.50 27.94 -22.26
CA GLU A 61 -4.47 28.89 -21.81
C GLU A 61 -4.58 29.22 -20.31
N THR A 62 -5.80 29.21 -19.76
CA THR A 62 -6.05 29.42 -18.33
C THR A 62 -5.73 28.17 -17.51
N ALA A 63 -6.14 27.00 -17.99
CA ALA A 63 -6.02 25.75 -17.25
C ALA A 63 -4.59 25.21 -17.20
N ARG A 64 -3.83 25.29 -18.29
CA ARG A 64 -2.47 24.74 -18.37
C ARG A 64 -1.53 25.20 -17.25
N PRO A 65 -1.36 26.50 -16.95
CA PRO A 65 -0.47 26.93 -15.86
C PRO A 65 -0.99 26.51 -14.48
N LYS A 66 -2.30 26.29 -14.31
CA LYS A 66 -2.87 25.78 -13.05
C LYS A 66 -2.58 24.31 -12.85
N ALA A 67 -2.64 23.51 -13.92
CA ALA A 67 -2.21 22.12 -13.90
C ALA A 67 -0.71 22.00 -13.56
N ALA A 68 0.13 22.84 -14.19
CA ALA A 68 1.56 22.91 -13.88
C ALA A 68 1.83 23.27 -12.42
N ALA A 69 1.19 24.33 -11.90
CA ALA A 69 1.36 24.74 -10.51
C ALA A 69 0.95 23.64 -9.51
N ALA A 70 -0.14 22.91 -9.76
CA ALA A 70 -0.53 21.78 -8.91
C ALA A 70 0.53 20.67 -8.91
N PHE A 71 1.10 20.37 -10.08
CA PHE A 71 2.11 19.32 -10.20
C PHE A 71 3.46 19.73 -9.59
N GLU A 72 3.88 20.97 -9.77
CA GLU A 72 5.06 21.53 -9.08
C GLU A 72 4.89 21.48 -7.56
N SER A 73 3.70 21.86 -7.08
CA SER A 73 3.33 21.78 -5.66
C SER A 73 3.41 20.34 -5.13
N LEU A 74 2.90 19.36 -5.89
CA LEU A 74 3.06 17.94 -5.59
C LEU A 74 4.53 17.51 -5.45
N GLN A 75 5.37 17.86 -6.42
CA GLN A 75 6.79 17.50 -6.41
C GLN A 75 7.55 18.16 -5.24
N SER A 76 7.11 19.34 -4.79
CA SER A 76 7.71 20.04 -3.66
C SER A 76 7.56 19.32 -2.31
N MET A 77 6.63 18.36 -2.20
CA MET A 77 6.43 17.57 -0.98
C MET A 77 7.58 16.61 -0.68
N GLN A 78 8.43 16.31 -1.68
CA GLN A 78 9.61 15.45 -1.56
C GLN A 78 9.35 14.09 -0.89
N VAL A 79 8.15 13.51 -1.05
CA VAL A 79 7.84 12.17 -0.50
C VAL A 79 8.72 11.10 -1.14
N ILE A 80 9.03 11.25 -2.42
CA ILE A 80 10.07 10.52 -3.14
C ILE A 80 11.07 11.56 -3.64
N LYS A 81 12.35 11.37 -3.29
CA LYS A 81 13.45 12.27 -3.61
C LYS A 81 14.62 11.46 -4.13
N ASP A 82 15.13 11.83 -5.29
CA ASP A 82 16.27 11.16 -5.93
C ASP A 82 16.08 9.63 -6.09
N GLY A 83 14.83 9.19 -6.31
CA GLY A 83 14.48 7.79 -6.46
C GLY A 83 14.42 6.99 -5.16
N GLU A 84 14.41 7.66 -4.00
CA GLU A 84 14.27 7.06 -2.68
C GLU A 84 13.14 7.71 -1.88
N ILE A 85 12.66 7.06 -0.84
CA ILE A 85 11.71 7.68 0.09
C ILE A 85 12.41 8.87 0.74
N GLY A 86 11.78 10.05 0.69
CA GLY A 86 12.36 11.30 1.19
C GLY A 86 12.32 11.42 2.71
N LEU A 87 12.51 10.33 3.43
CA LEU A 87 12.51 10.32 4.88
C LEU A 87 13.81 10.95 5.41
N GLY A 88 13.71 12.12 6.04
CA GLY A 88 14.84 12.76 6.69
C GLY A 88 15.34 11.95 7.90
N PRO A 89 16.66 11.92 8.18
CA PRO A 89 17.25 11.09 9.23
C PRO A 89 16.75 11.42 10.66
N ASP A 90 16.30 12.65 10.91
CA ASP A 90 15.85 13.12 12.24
C ASP A 90 14.42 13.71 12.22
N GLU A 91 13.77 13.72 11.06
CA GLU A 91 12.74 14.73 10.75
C GLU A 91 11.46 14.15 10.12
N GLY A 92 11.51 12.92 9.57
CA GLY A 92 10.35 12.33 8.91
C GLY A 92 10.06 12.99 7.55
N PHE A 93 8.78 13.14 7.20
CA PHE A 93 8.34 13.81 5.96
C PHE A 93 8.04 15.30 6.22
N ILE A 94 9.05 16.12 6.53
CA ILE A 94 8.83 17.54 6.91
C ILE A 94 8.25 18.36 5.77
N GLU A 95 8.78 18.21 4.57
CA GLU A 95 8.32 18.93 3.39
C GLU A 95 6.84 18.63 3.12
N PHE A 96 6.45 17.36 3.22
CA PHE A 96 5.05 16.95 3.16
C PHE A 96 4.22 17.51 4.33
N ALA A 97 4.72 17.46 5.57
CA ALA A 97 3.98 17.92 6.75
C ALA A 97 3.69 19.43 6.74
N ASN A 98 4.54 20.21 6.08
CA ASN A 98 4.38 21.65 5.91
C ASN A 98 3.60 22.03 4.63
N HIS A 99 3.23 21.04 3.82
CA HIS A 99 2.49 21.27 2.58
C HIS A 99 1.02 21.57 2.87
N ASP A 100 0.48 22.63 2.24
CA ASP A 100 -0.95 22.91 2.29
C ASP A 100 -1.66 22.15 1.16
N ARG A 101 -2.59 21.29 1.55
CA ARG A 101 -3.46 20.56 0.62
C ARG A 101 -4.05 21.46 -0.47
N ASP A 102 -4.42 22.69 -0.12
CA ASP A 102 -5.06 23.61 -1.04
C ASP A 102 -4.13 24.03 -2.19
N ASP A 103 -2.80 23.99 -1.99
CA ASP A 103 -1.81 24.30 -3.04
C ASP A 103 -1.84 23.30 -4.22
N VAL A 104 -2.40 22.10 -4.04
CA VAL A 104 -2.65 21.14 -5.13
C VAL A 104 -4.10 21.18 -5.58
N TYR A 105 -5.06 21.20 -4.65
CA TYR A 105 -6.47 21.04 -4.99
C TYR A 105 -7.11 22.30 -5.60
N ASP A 106 -6.72 23.50 -5.18
CA ASP A 106 -7.31 24.73 -5.72
C ASP A 106 -6.95 24.92 -7.20
N PRO A 107 -5.68 24.78 -7.63
CA PRO A 107 -5.36 24.86 -9.05
C PRO A 107 -6.05 23.76 -9.87
N LEU A 108 -6.13 22.53 -9.37
CA LEU A 108 -6.85 21.44 -10.05
C LEU A 108 -8.36 21.70 -10.17
N THR A 109 -8.95 22.37 -9.18
CA THR A 109 -10.36 22.81 -9.24
C THR A 109 -10.54 23.84 -10.35
N VAL A 110 -9.63 24.80 -10.48
CA VAL A 110 -9.66 25.77 -11.59
C VAL A 110 -9.53 25.07 -12.95
N VAL A 111 -8.63 24.09 -13.08
CA VAL A 111 -8.48 23.28 -14.31
C VAL A 111 -9.82 22.65 -14.69
N ARG A 112 -10.45 21.93 -13.75
CA ARG A 112 -11.74 21.26 -13.98
C ARG A 112 -12.84 22.24 -14.35
N ASP A 113 -13.02 23.28 -13.54
CA ASP A 113 -14.14 24.22 -13.69
C ASP A 113 -14.02 25.06 -14.96
N THR A 114 -12.79 25.25 -15.47
CA THR A 114 -12.53 25.93 -16.74
C THR A 114 -12.72 25.01 -17.95
N LEU A 115 -12.30 23.74 -17.87
CA LEU A 115 -12.23 22.85 -19.02
C LEU A 115 -13.48 21.99 -19.23
N VAL A 116 -14.15 21.56 -18.16
CA VAL A 116 -15.37 20.73 -18.28
C VAL A 116 -16.48 21.41 -19.09
N PRO A 117 -16.77 22.72 -18.93
CA PRO A 117 -17.83 23.38 -19.71
C PRO A 117 -17.58 23.42 -21.22
N VAL A 118 -16.30 23.40 -21.65
CA VAL A 118 -15.89 23.51 -23.06
C VAL A 118 -15.45 22.19 -23.68
N ARG A 119 -15.58 21.08 -22.93
CA ARG A 119 -15.08 19.74 -23.26
C ARG A 119 -15.48 19.23 -24.65
N GLU A 120 -16.73 19.43 -25.04
CA GLU A 120 -17.29 18.95 -26.31
C GLU A 120 -17.29 20.03 -27.40
N GLN A 121 -16.61 21.15 -27.18
CA GLN A 121 -16.60 22.31 -28.07
C GLN A 121 -15.29 22.40 -28.87
N GLY A 122 -15.30 23.20 -29.95
CA GLY A 122 -14.13 23.41 -30.80
C GLY A 122 -13.76 22.24 -31.71
N THR A 123 -12.50 22.26 -32.15
CA THR A 123 -11.94 21.26 -33.08
C THR A 123 -11.54 19.96 -32.36
N GLU A 124 -11.42 18.85 -33.08
CA GLU A 124 -10.93 17.57 -32.53
C GLU A 124 -9.59 17.73 -31.79
N THR A 125 -8.68 18.56 -32.31
CA THR A 125 -7.39 18.86 -31.66
C THR A 125 -7.57 19.63 -30.35
N GLN A 126 -8.51 20.56 -30.28
CA GLN A 126 -8.80 21.30 -29.04
C GLN A 126 -9.43 20.38 -28.00
N GLN A 127 -10.40 19.56 -28.40
CA GLN A 127 -11.02 18.57 -27.52
C GLN A 127 -9.99 17.60 -26.96
N ALA A 128 -9.10 17.06 -27.80
CA ALA A 128 -8.02 16.19 -27.34
C ALA A 128 -7.10 16.87 -26.31
N ARG A 129 -6.80 18.17 -26.46
CA ARG A 129 -6.03 18.93 -25.47
C ARG A 129 -6.80 19.20 -24.17
N VAL A 130 -8.12 19.40 -24.27
CA VAL A 130 -8.98 19.54 -23.09
C VAL A 130 -8.98 18.23 -22.29
N GLU A 131 -9.20 17.09 -22.96
CA GLU A 131 -9.15 15.77 -22.32
C GLU A 131 -7.79 15.46 -21.70
N ALA A 132 -6.71 15.81 -22.40
CA ALA A 132 -5.34 15.66 -21.92
C ALA A 132 -5.12 16.39 -20.59
N LEU A 133 -5.49 17.68 -20.50
CA LEU A 133 -5.30 18.47 -19.29
C LEU A 133 -6.22 18.02 -18.15
N LEU A 134 -7.45 17.60 -18.43
CA LEU A 134 -8.35 17.01 -17.44
C LEU A 134 -7.77 15.70 -16.88
N SER A 135 -7.27 14.83 -17.75
CA SER A 135 -6.65 13.56 -17.36
C SER A 135 -5.35 13.77 -16.59
N PHE A 136 -4.55 14.78 -16.96
CA PHE A 136 -3.38 15.19 -16.19
C PHE A 136 -3.76 15.68 -14.78
N GLY A 137 -4.87 16.40 -14.65
CA GLY A 137 -5.40 16.81 -13.35
C GLY A 137 -5.82 15.62 -12.48
N GLU A 138 -6.46 14.61 -13.09
CA GLU A 138 -6.79 13.34 -12.41
C GLU A 138 -5.53 12.58 -11.98
N TYR A 139 -4.52 12.54 -12.83
CA TYR A 139 -3.22 11.95 -12.53
C TYR A 139 -2.55 12.64 -11.33
N THR A 140 -2.47 13.97 -11.35
CA THR A 140 -1.87 14.77 -10.27
C THR A 140 -2.59 14.54 -8.94
N ASN A 141 -3.93 14.52 -8.93
CA ASN A 141 -4.70 14.20 -7.73
C ASN A 141 -4.48 12.75 -7.27
N THR A 142 -4.36 11.80 -8.20
CA THR A 142 -4.09 10.39 -7.87
C THR A 142 -2.73 10.24 -7.20
N LYS A 143 -1.70 10.91 -7.73
CA LYS A 143 -0.35 10.95 -7.17
C LYS A 143 -0.30 11.65 -5.82
N TYR A 144 -1.05 12.73 -5.61
CA TYR A 144 -1.19 13.34 -4.29
C TYR A 144 -1.70 12.35 -3.23
N GLN A 145 -2.70 11.56 -3.58
CA GLN A 145 -3.25 10.53 -2.67
C GLN A 145 -2.26 9.39 -2.42
N GLU A 146 -1.47 9.01 -3.43
CA GLU A 146 -0.36 8.07 -3.27
C GLU A 146 0.71 8.61 -2.30
N TYR A 147 1.16 9.85 -2.50
CA TYR A 147 2.15 10.53 -1.66
C TYR A 147 1.68 10.65 -0.21
N THR A 148 0.42 11.01 -0.01
CA THR A 148 -0.19 11.05 1.32
C THR A 148 -0.15 9.68 1.99
N ALA A 149 -0.55 8.62 1.27
CA ALA A 149 -0.53 7.27 1.83
C ALA A 149 0.89 6.75 2.11
N LEU A 150 1.87 7.09 1.27
CA LEU A 150 3.29 6.83 1.52
C LEU A 150 3.77 7.53 2.80
N ALA A 151 3.54 8.83 2.90
CA ALA A 151 4.01 9.64 4.03
C ALA A 151 3.38 9.18 5.36
N GLU A 152 2.05 9.01 5.38
CA GLU A 152 1.36 8.56 6.57
C GLU A 152 1.70 7.10 6.93
N GLY A 153 1.76 6.21 5.95
CA GLY A 153 2.04 4.79 6.18
C GLY A 153 3.41 4.58 6.83
N PHE A 154 4.47 5.18 6.28
CA PHE A 154 5.80 5.05 6.87
C PHE A 154 5.94 5.80 8.20
N SER A 155 5.17 6.87 8.41
CA SER A 155 5.07 7.52 9.73
C SER A 155 4.40 6.62 10.77
N ARG A 156 3.32 5.92 10.40
CA ARG A 156 2.66 4.93 11.27
C ARG A 156 3.56 3.73 11.54
N LEU A 157 4.32 3.27 10.55
CA LEU A 157 5.32 2.23 10.76
C LEU A 157 6.34 2.64 11.84
N TYR A 158 6.90 3.85 11.75
CA TYR A 158 7.82 4.38 12.75
C TYR A 158 7.18 4.42 14.15
N ARG A 159 5.97 5.00 14.28
CA ARG A 159 5.25 5.07 15.56
C ARG A 159 4.90 3.70 16.12
N GLY A 160 4.55 2.75 15.26
CA GLY A 160 4.28 1.37 15.67
C GLY A 160 5.52 0.65 16.17
N ILE A 161 6.69 0.93 15.58
CA ILE A 161 7.98 0.44 16.08
C ILE A 161 8.27 1.04 17.46
N ASP A 162 8.14 2.35 17.61
CA ASP A 162 8.38 3.04 18.88
C ASP A 162 7.44 2.52 19.99
N ALA A 163 6.13 2.45 19.72
CA ALA A 163 5.15 1.88 20.65
C ALA A 163 5.49 0.43 21.03
N TYR A 164 5.93 -0.40 20.06
CA TYR A 164 6.34 -1.78 20.36
C TYR A 164 7.57 -1.84 21.28
N LEU A 165 8.56 -0.97 21.07
CA LEU A 165 9.76 -0.90 21.89
C LEU A 165 9.47 -0.37 23.30
N ASN A 166 8.42 0.44 23.48
CA ASN A 166 7.95 0.95 24.77
C ASN A 166 6.87 0.07 25.45
N ASP A 167 6.65 -1.17 24.99
CA ASP A 167 5.66 -2.12 25.52
C ASP A 167 4.18 -1.69 25.39
N GLU A 168 3.89 -0.76 24.47
CA GLU A 168 2.54 -0.27 24.14
C GLU A 168 1.92 -1.12 23.02
N LEU A 169 1.81 -2.43 23.25
CA LEU A 169 1.49 -3.40 22.19
C LEU A 169 0.13 -3.20 21.50
N ASN A 170 -0.87 -2.65 22.19
CA ASN A 170 -2.17 -2.36 21.56
C ASN A 170 -2.05 -1.21 20.55
N GLU A 171 -1.32 -0.16 20.91
CA GLU A 171 -1.07 0.99 20.04
C GLU A 171 -0.18 0.60 18.85
N ALA A 172 0.87 -0.18 19.08
CA ALA A 172 1.67 -0.77 18.01
C ALA A 172 0.82 -1.61 17.03
N TYR A 173 -0.15 -2.37 17.54
CA TYR A 173 -1.04 -3.18 16.71
C TYR A 173 -1.98 -2.32 15.85
N GLU A 174 -2.48 -1.21 16.38
CA GLU A 174 -3.29 -0.25 15.66
C GLU A 174 -2.46 0.41 14.55
N PHE A 175 -1.28 0.93 14.85
CA PHE A 175 -0.38 1.52 13.85
C PHE A 175 0.01 0.56 12.72
N PHE A 176 0.41 -0.68 13.04
CA PHE A 176 0.71 -1.67 11.99
C PHE A 176 -0.54 -2.08 11.20
N THR A 177 -1.73 -1.97 11.79
CA THR A 177 -2.99 -2.22 11.09
C THR A 177 -3.29 -1.15 10.06
N GLU A 178 -3.18 0.11 10.46
CA GLU A 178 -3.37 1.27 9.59
C GLU A 178 -2.31 1.31 8.48
N MET A 179 -1.03 1.07 8.80
CA MET A 179 0.03 0.99 7.77
C MET A 179 -0.26 -0.07 6.69
N ARG A 180 -0.88 -1.20 7.06
CA ARG A 180 -1.28 -2.21 6.06
C ARG A 180 -2.37 -1.67 5.12
N GLU A 181 -3.27 -0.83 5.63
CA GLU A 181 -4.32 -0.19 4.85
C GLU A 181 -3.73 0.90 3.95
N ASP A 182 -2.71 1.61 4.41
CA ASP A 182 -1.94 2.54 3.59
C ASP A 182 -1.20 1.84 2.46
N LEU A 183 -0.51 0.71 2.72
CA LEU A 183 0.12 -0.10 1.67
C LEU A 183 -0.88 -0.56 0.60
N ALA A 184 -2.10 -0.91 1.00
CA ALA A 184 -3.15 -1.24 0.06
C ALA A 184 -3.58 -0.02 -0.77
N THR A 185 -3.68 1.15 -0.13
CA THR A 185 -3.99 2.43 -0.79
C THR A 185 -2.90 2.82 -1.79
N ILE A 186 -1.62 2.76 -1.39
CA ILE A 186 -0.46 2.99 -2.26
C ILE A 186 -0.54 2.08 -3.48
N SER A 187 -0.75 0.78 -3.29
CA SER A 187 -0.88 -0.17 -4.39
C SER A 187 -2.01 0.19 -5.36
N GLN A 188 -3.17 0.60 -4.83
CA GLN A 188 -4.32 1.01 -5.63
C GLN A 188 -4.05 2.29 -6.43
N LYS A 189 -3.47 3.31 -5.78
CA LYS A 189 -3.19 4.61 -6.41
C LYS A 189 -2.12 4.50 -7.47
N ARG A 190 -1.07 3.70 -7.23
CA ARG A 190 -0.06 3.36 -8.23
C ARG A 190 -0.67 2.74 -9.48
N VAL A 191 -1.54 1.74 -9.34
CA VAL A 191 -2.21 1.12 -10.50
C VAL A 191 -3.03 2.14 -11.31
N ALA A 192 -3.72 3.06 -10.62
CA ALA A 192 -4.48 4.11 -11.28
C ALA A 192 -3.57 5.12 -11.99
N ALA A 193 -2.46 5.52 -11.36
CA ALA A 193 -1.45 6.39 -11.94
C ALA A 193 -0.77 5.77 -13.16
N ASP A 194 -0.32 4.51 -13.07
CA ASP A 194 0.25 3.74 -14.19
C ASP A 194 -0.71 3.70 -15.39
N LYS A 195 -1.99 3.44 -15.14
CA LYS A 195 -3.00 3.41 -16.22
C LYS A 195 -3.12 4.76 -16.93
N LEU A 196 -3.05 5.87 -16.20
CA LEU A 196 -3.11 7.21 -16.79
C LEU A 196 -1.83 7.52 -17.60
N LEU A 197 -0.66 7.10 -17.10
CA LEU A 197 0.61 7.24 -17.83
C LEU A 197 0.61 6.43 -19.13
N ASP A 198 0.09 5.20 -19.11
CA ASP A 198 -0.07 4.36 -20.30
C ASP A 198 -1.01 5.01 -21.33
N GLN A 199 -2.09 5.64 -20.85
CA GLN A 199 -3.02 6.40 -21.71
C GLN A 199 -2.31 7.59 -22.35
N PHE A 200 -1.54 8.38 -21.60
CA PHE A 200 -0.78 9.50 -22.15
C PHE A 200 0.20 9.05 -23.24
N ALA A 201 0.90 7.94 -23.01
CA ALA A 201 1.84 7.37 -23.96
C ALA A 201 1.13 6.86 -25.23
N ALA A 202 -0.03 6.20 -25.09
CA ALA A 202 -0.80 5.65 -26.21
C ALA A 202 -1.45 6.74 -27.07
N ASP A 203 -2.01 7.76 -26.44
CA ASP A 203 -2.75 8.83 -27.11
C ASP A 203 -1.81 9.90 -27.69
N GLY A 204 -0.50 9.80 -27.44
CA GLY A 204 0.49 10.80 -27.87
C GLY A 204 0.21 12.17 -27.26
N VAL A 205 -0.32 12.19 -26.05
CA VAL A 205 -0.78 13.39 -25.36
C VAL A 205 0.43 14.26 -25.02
N ASP A 206 0.58 15.35 -25.77
CA ASP A 206 1.49 16.43 -25.43
C ASP A 206 0.87 17.27 -24.32
N THR A 207 1.14 16.90 -23.06
CA THR A 207 0.75 17.73 -21.92
C THR A 207 1.58 19.02 -21.87
N SER A 208 2.85 18.98 -22.34
CA SER A 208 3.86 20.04 -22.21
C SER A 208 3.74 20.86 -20.92
N ILE A 209 3.45 20.16 -19.81
CA ILE A 209 3.47 20.70 -18.47
C ILE A 209 4.85 20.41 -17.93
N GLU A 210 5.65 21.45 -17.68
CA GLU A 210 6.89 21.28 -16.94
C GLU A 210 6.59 21.26 -15.43
N PRO A 211 7.31 20.47 -14.62
CA PRO A 211 8.42 19.57 -14.96
C PRO A 211 7.99 18.13 -15.33
N PHE A 212 6.72 17.87 -15.68
CA PHE A 212 6.22 16.52 -15.91
C PHE A 212 6.90 15.81 -17.10
N SER A 213 7.23 14.54 -16.88
CA SER A 213 7.85 13.64 -17.84
C SER A 213 7.29 12.24 -17.65
N ILE A 214 6.68 11.67 -18.70
CA ILE A 214 6.10 10.31 -18.63
C ILE A 214 7.15 9.29 -18.20
N ALA A 215 8.39 9.41 -18.72
CA ALA A 215 9.46 8.47 -18.42
C ALA A 215 9.90 8.52 -16.96
N ASP A 216 10.03 9.73 -16.40
CA ASP A 216 10.44 9.92 -15.01
C ASP A 216 9.33 9.45 -14.06
N GLU A 217 8.08 9.75 -14.38
CA GLU A 217 6.94 9.29 -13.60
C GLU A 217 6.77 7.76 -13.64
N GLN A 218 6.98 7.12 -14.80
CA GLN A 218 6.99 5.65 -14.89
C GLN A 218 8.12 5.01 -14.06
N ALA A 219 9.29 5.64 -14.02
CA ALA A 219 10.40 5.20 -13.19
C ALA A 219 10.04 5.30 -11.69
N GLU A 220 9.38 6.39 -11.29
CA GLU A 220 8.90 6.57 -9.92
C GLU A 220 7.83 5.53 -9.55
N GLN A 221 6.85 5.26 -10.42
CA GLN A 221 5.85 4.22 -10.15
C GLN A 221 6.46 2.82 -10.03
N THR A 222 7.53 2.55 -10.78
CA THR A 222 8.32 1.32 -10.63
C THR A 222 8.99 1.25 -9.25
N TYR A 223 9.53 2.37 -8.77
CA TYR A 223 10.07 2.48 -7.42
C TYR A 223 9.00 2.24 -6.35
N VAL A 224 7.84 2.90 -6.44
CA VAL A 224 6.70 2.72 -5.52
C VAL A 224 6.24 1.26 -5.49
N SER A 225 6.12 0.62 -6.66
CA SER A 225 5.77 -0.80 -6.74
C SER A 225 6.79 -1.68 -6.01
N THR A 226 8.07 -1.38 -6.18
CA THR A 226 9.16 -2.10 -5.50
C THR A 226 9.06 -1.91 -3.99
N LEU A 227 8.82 -0.68 -3.52
CA LEU A 227 8.67 -0.36 -2.10
C LEU A 227 7.54 -1.16 -1.45
N VAL A 228 6.35 -1.20 -2.06
CA VAL A 228 5.21 -1.99 -1.56
C VAL A 228 5.55 -3.48 -1.53
N TYR A 229 6.15 -4.01 -2.60
CA TYR A 229 6.55 -5.42 -2.68
C TYR A 229 7.53 -5.81 -1.56
N ARG A 230 8.46 -4.92 -1.21
CA ARG A 230 9.44 -5.12 -0.14
C ARG A 230 8.80 -5.14 1.25
N TRP A 231 7.86 -4.22 1.51
CA TRP A 231 7.31 -3.98 2.84
C TRP A 231 6.07 -4.78 3.22
N GLU A 232 5.31 -5.26 2.23
CA GLU A 232 4.08 -6.02 2.45
C GLU A 232 4.27 -7.23 3.40
N PRO A 233 5.33 -8.06 3.26
CA PRO A 233 5.59 -9.15 4.19
C PRO A 233 5.93 -8.66 5.62
N ALA A 234 6.72 -7.59 5.75
CA ALA A 234 7.12 -7.06 7.06
C ALA A 234 5.91 -6.60 7.88
N VAL A 235 5.05 -5.76 7.31
CA VAL A 235 3.85 -5.24 8.01
C VAL A 235 2.91 -6.38 8.40
N ARG A 236 2.79 -7.40 7.54
CA ARG A 236 2.03 -8.62 7.85
C ARG A 236 2.64 -9.36 9.06
N GLY A 237 3.96 -9.50 9.10
CA GLY A 237 4.71 -10.11 10.19
C GLY A 237 4.56 -9.36 11.51
N LEU A 238 4.75 -8.04 11.51
CA LEU A 238 4.67 -7.21 12.72
C LEU A 238 3.31 -7.32 13.44
N LYS A 239 2.21 -7.33 12.69
CA LYS A 239 0.87 -7.58 13.27
C LYS A 239 0.74 -8.98 13.87
N ARG A 240 1.36 -9.99 13.25
CA ARG A 240 1.35 -11.37 13.73
C ARG A 240 2.18 -11.54 15.00
N GLN A 241 3.27 -10.79 15.12
CA GLN A 241 4.11 -10.77 16.31
C GLN A 241 3.29 -10.39 17.54
N ILE A 242 2.58 -9.27 17.48
CA ILE A 242 1.76 -8.79 18.61
C ILE A 242 0.63 -9.78 18.93
N ARG A 243 -0.05 -10.32 17.92
CA ARG A 243 -1.06 -11.38 18.12
C ARG A 243 -0.46 -12.64 18.75
N GLY A 244 0.77 -13.01 18.40
CA GLY A 244 1.49 -14.13 18.99
C GLY A 244 1.73 -13.91 20.48
N ILE A 245 2.26 -12.73 20.84
CA ILE A 245 2.49 -12.32 22.23
C ILE A 245 1.18 -12.34 23.03
N GLY A 246 0.10 -11.76 22.48
CA GLY A 246 -1.22 -11.78 23.13
C GLY A 246 -1.76 -13.19 23.39
N ASN A 247 -1.66 -14.09 22.40
CA ASN A 247 -2.07 -15.49 22.59
C ASN A 247 -1.19 -16.24 23.58
N PHE A 248 0.12 -15.96 23.60
CA PHE A 248 1.05 -16.54 24.56
C PHE A 248 0.72 -16.12 25.99
N SER A 249 0.46 -14.83 26.20
CA SER A 249 0.02 -14.28 27.49
C SER A 249 -1.30 -14.89 27.96
N MET A 250 -2.32 -14.94 27.09
CA MET A 250 -3.60 -15.59 27.41
C MET A 250 -3.45 -17.10 27.70
N ALA A 251 -2.52 -17.79 27.04
CA ALA A 251 -2.21 -19.18 27.36
C ALA A 251 -1.64 -19.32 28.79
N GLY A 252 -0.86 -18.33 29.24
CA GLY A 252 -0.39 -18.26 30.61
C GLY A 252 -1.50 -18.09 31.63
N THR A 253 -2.38 -17.12 31.42
CA THR A 253 -3.57 -16.93 32.27
C THR A 253 -4.45 -18.18 32.32
N ALA A 254 -4.64 -18.86 31.19
CA ALA A 254 -5.40 -20.11 31.15
C ALA A 254 -4.72 -21.24 31.94
N PHE A 255 -3.38 -21.34 31.89
CA PHE A 255 -2.62 -22.31 32.67
C PHE A 255 -2.80 -22.07 34.19
N GLU A 256 -2.64 -20.82 34.63
CA GLU A 256 -2.79 -20.42 36.03
C GLU A 256 -4.20 -20.64 36.57
N ALA A 257 -5.21 -20.52 35.71
CA ALA A 257 -6.61 -20.82 36.04
C ALA A 257 -6.94 -22.33 36.03
N GLY A 258 -5.98 -23.22 35.71
CA GLY A 258 -6.22 -24.66 35.54
C GLY A 258 -6.98 -25.04 34.25
N GLU A 259 -7.18 -24.09 33.34
CA GLU A 259 -7.83 -24.30 32.03
C GLU A 259 -6.83 -24.88 31.01
N TYR A 260 -6.24 -26.04 31.32
CA TYR A 260 -5.10 -26.58 30.57
C TYR A 260 -5.37 -26.82 29.08
N GLU A 261 -6.56 -27.29 28.70
CA GLU A 261 -6.93 -27.44 27.29
C GLU A 261 -6.95 -26.11 26.53
N ARG A 262 -7.40 -25.03 27.19
CA ARG A 262 -7.39 -23.69 26.62
C ARG A 262 -5.96 -23.19 26.48
N CYS A 263 -5.10 -23.42 27.48
CA CYS A 263 -3.67 -23.15 27.39
C CYS A 263 -3.04 -23.85 26.17
N VAL A 264 -3.30 -25.15 25.95
CA VAL A 264 -2.79 -25.90 24.80
C VAL A 264 -3.22 -25.27 23.47
N ARG A 265 -4.49 -24.91 23.32
CA ARG A 265 -4.99 -24.26 22.10
C ARG A 265 -4.34 -22.91 21.85
N LEU A 266 -4.29 -22.05 22.86
CA LEU A 266 -3.72 -20.70 22.74
C LEU A 266 -2.21 -20.74 22.48
N ALA A 267 -1.46 -21.61 23.17
CA ALA A 267 -0.03 -21.79 22.93
C ALA A 267 0.27 -22.31 21.51
N ARG A 268 -0.58 -23.18 20.96
CA ARG A 268 -0.50 -23.60 19.55
C ARG A 268 -0.73 -22.43 18.60
N THR A 269 -1.74 -21.59 18.86
CA THR A 269 -2.02 -20.39 18.06
C THR A 269 -0.89 -19.36 18.15
N ALA A 270 -0.28 -19.18 19.33
CA ALA A 270 0.88 -18.32 19.52
C ALA A 270 2.06 -18.80 18.69
N ARG A 271 2.42 -20.10 18.78
CA ARG A 271 3.47 -20.71 17.97
C ARG A 271 3.26 -20.48 16.47
N GLY A 272 2.07 -20.79 15.95
CA GLY A 272 1.77 -20.60 14.53
C GLY A 272 1.85 -19.13 14.09
N SER A 273 1.56 -18.19 15.01
CA SER A 273 1.77 -16.77 14.75
C SER A 273 3.25 -16.44 14.63
N PHE A 274 4.10 -16.91 15.55
CA PHE A 274 5.55 -16.67 15.51
C PHE A 274 6.24 -17.35 14.32
N GLU A 275 5.81 -18.55 13.92
CA GLU A 275 6.28 -19.20 12.67
C GLU A 275 5.94 -18.33 11.44
N THR A 276 4.74 -17.73 11.40
CA THR A 276 4.38 -16.80 10.32
C THR A 276 5.25 -15.54 10.35
N VAL A 277 5.59 -15.03 11.55
CA VAL A 277 6.47 -13.86 11.69
C VAL A 277 7.84 -14.15 11.11
N GLU A 278 8.45 -15.26 11.49
CA GLU A 278 9.78 -15.67 11.02
C GLU A 278 9.82 -15.72 9.47
N GLU A 279 8.86 -16.42 8.85
CA GLU A 279 8.76 -16.53 7.39
C GLU A 279 8.60 -15.15 6.71
N THR A 280 7.67 -14.33 7.21
CA THR A 280 7.31 -13.07 6.56
C THR A 280 8.35 -11.97 6.75
N ILE A 281 8.99 -11.91 7.92
CA ILE A 281 10.06 -10.95 8.19
C ILE A 281 11.33 -11.34 7.44
N SER A 282 11.67 -12.63 7.40
CA SER A 282 12.78 -13.13 6.56
C SER A 282 12.56 -12.78 5.10
N THR A 283 11.35 -13.00 4.58
CA THR A 283 10.98 -12.61 3.20
C THR A 283 11.15 -11.10 2.97
N ALA A 284 10.80 -10.25 3.93
CA ALA A 284 10.97 -8.80 3.79
C ALA A 284 12.45 -8.40 3.75
N LEU A 285 13.28 -8.99 4.62
CA LEU A 285 14.72 -8.76 4.66
C LEU A 285 15.40 -9.23 3.35
N ASP A 286 15.02 -10.40 2.84
CA ASP A 286 15.51 -10.92 1.54
C ASP A 286 15.11 -10.02 0.36
N ARG A 287 13.99 -9.32 0.48
CA ARG A 287 13.54 -8.33 -0.52
C ARG A 287 14.24 -6.98 -0.38
N ASP A 288 15.16 -6.81 0.55
CA ASP A 288 15.85 -5.55 0.82
C ASP A 288 14.90 -4.46 1.38
N ALA A 289 14.05 -4.85 2.34
CA ALA A 289 13.37 -3.89 3.23
C ALA A 289 14.40 -3.29 4.22
N SER A 290 15.28 -2.44 3.69
CA SER A 290 16.45 -1.90 4.39
C SER A 290 16.11 -0.85 5.46
N LEU A 291 15.06 -0.05 5.25
CA LEU A 291 14.53 0.86 6.26
C LEU A 291 14.14 0.05 7.50
N PHE A 292 14.54 0.47 8.70
CA PHE A 292 14.27 -0.28 9.94
C PHE A 292 14.74 -1.76 9.95
N SER A 293 15.71 -2.14 9.10
CA SER A 293 16.21 -3.52 9.02
C SER A 293 16.75 -4.06 10.35
N SER A 294 17.35 -3.21 11.19
CA SER A 294 17.75 -3.58 12.56
C SER A 294 16.56 -4.03 13.40
N PHE A 295 15.43 -3.32 13.33
CA PHE A 295 14.22 -3.71 14.03
C PHE A 295 13.61 -5.00 13.46
N LEU A 296 13.57 -5.15 12.14
CA LEU A 296 13.10 -6.40 11.52
C LEU A 296 13.98 -7.60 11.92
N THR A 297 15.30 -7.42 11.98
CA THR A 297 16.24 -8.43 12.46
C THR A 297 15.97 -8.80 13.92
N LEU A 298 15.72 -7.80 14.77
CA LEU A 298 15.31 -8.01 16.16
C LEU A 298 14.02 -8.85 16.25
N ILE A 299 12.99 -8.50 15.48
CA ILE A 299 11.73 -9.25 15.46
C ILE A 299 11.93 -10.68 14.99
N SER A 300 12.75 -10.89 13.95
CA SER A 300 13.08 -12.23 13.45
C SER A 300 13.75 -13.08 14.54
N CYS A 301 14.77 -12.55 15.22
CA CYS A 301 15.44 -13.20 16.35
C CYS A 301 14.44 -13.58 17.45
N ARG A 302 13.63 -12.61 17.92
CA ARG A 302 12.65 -12.84 18.97
C ARG A 302 11.62 -13.89 18.57
N SER A 303 11.14 -13.85 17.32
CA SER A 303 10.13 -14.80 16.82
C SER A 303 10.63 -16.25 16.87
N THR A 304 11.89 -16.48 16.51
CA THR A 304 12.53 -17.80 16.58
C THR A 304 12.55 -18.34 18.02
N ALA A 305 12.94 -17.52 18.98
CA ALA A 305 12.95 -17.93 20.39
C ALA A 305 11.52 -18.12 20.95
N PHE A 306 10.56 -17.29 20.52
CA PHE A 306 9.16 -17.41 20.93
C PHE A 306 8.47 -18.68 20.42
N ILE A 307 8.87 -19.22 19.27
CA ILE A 307 8.39 -20.53 18.77
C ILE A 307 8.66 -21.63 19.80
N GLU A 308 9.89 -21.71 20.31
CA GLU A 308 10.28 -22.70 21.31
C GLU A 308 9.60 -22.46 22.66
N SER A 309 9.48 -21.20 23.09
CA SER A 309 8.73 -20.88 24.30
C SER A 309 7.27 -21.31 24.21
N ALA A 310 6.59 -21.04 23.10
CA ALA A 310 5.20 -21.44 22.87
C ALA A 310 5.04 -22.96 22.80
N ARG A 311 6.04 -23.67 22.23
CA ARG A 311 6.08 -25.14 22.25
C ARG A 311 6.18 -25.68 23.68
N THR A 312 7.03 -25.11 24.52
CA THR A 312 7.17 -25.48 25.93
C THR A 312 5.89 -25.17 26.72
N ARG A 313 5.25 -24.01 26.48
CA ARG A 313 3.95 -23.65 27.07
C ARG A 313 2.87 -24.67 26.75
N ARG A 314 2.78 -25.09 25.48
CA ARG A 314 1.85 -26.13 25.05
C ARG A 314 2.11 -27.43 25.79
N ALA A 315 3.37 -27.85 25.90
CA ALA A 315 3.75 -29.07 26.61
C ALA A 315 3.47 -28.99 28.13
N ALA A 316 3.46 -27.79 28.72
CA ALA A 316 2.99 -27.56 30.09
C ALA A 316 1.50 -27.84 30.21
N GLY A 317 0.68 -27.26 29.32
CA GLY A 317 -0.76 -27.53 29.27
C GLY A 317 -1.09 -29.01 29.03
N GLU A 318 -0.37 -29.69 28.12
CA GLU A 318 -0.56 -31.14 27.87
C GLU A 318 -0.27 -31.98 29.12
N SER A 319 0.76 -31.63 29.90
CA SER A 319 1.04 -32.28 31.19
C SER A 319 -0.04 -31.99 32.23
N GLY A 320 -0.59 -30.77 32.26
CA GLY A 320 -1.73 -30.41 33.12
C GLY A 320 -3.00 -31.21 32.78
N VAL A 321 -3.32 -31.37 31.49
CA VAL A 321 -4.43 -32.23 31.02
C VAL A 321 -4.23 -33.69 31.46
N ALA A 322 -2.99 -34.18 31.45
CA ALA A 322 -2.66 -35.52 31.90
C ALA A 322 -2.62 -35.69 33.44
N GLY A 323 -2.83 -34.61 34.21
CA GLY A 323 -2.79 -34.63 35.67
C GLY A 323 -1.39 -34.64 36.28
N ASP A 324 -0.33 -34.40 35.50
CA ASP A 324 1.04 -34.29 36.01
C ASP A 324 1.39 -32.84 36.34
N GLU A 325 0.85 -32.36 37.46
CA GLU A 325 0.98 -30.96 37.90
C GLU A 325 2.45 -30.54 38.08
N ARG A 326 3.30 -31.43 38.62
CA ARG A 326 4.71 -31.12 38.85
C ARG A 326 5.47 -30.90 37.54
N ILE A 327 5.23 -31.73 36.53
CA ILE A 327 5.84 -31.53 35.20
C ILE A 327 5.22 -30.31 34.51
N ALA A 328 3.91 -30.10 34.65
CA ALA A 328 3.21 -28.95 34.09
C ALA A 328 3.81 -27.63 34.58
N SER A 329 3.94 -27.43 35.89
CA SER A 329 4.49 -26.20 36.48
C SER A 329 5.94 -25.96 36.08
N ARG A 330 6.79 -27.00 36.07
CA ARG A 330 8.19 -26.86 35.64
C ARG A 330 8.30 -26.39 34.18
N LYS A 331 7.49 -26.94 33.29
CA LYS A 331 7.46 -26.53 31.87
C LYS A 331 6.90 -25.12 31.73
N TYR A 332 5.89 -24.76 32.52
CA TYR A 332 5.32 -23.42 32.55
C TYR A 332 6.38 -22.37 32.90
N GLU A 333 7.11 -22.58 34.01
CA GLU A 333 8.22 -21.73 34.44
C GLU A 333 9.31 -21.65 33.37
N SER A 334 9.74 -22.80 32.83
CA SER A 334 10.72 -22.85 31.76
C SER A 334 10.29 -22.07 30.52
N SER A 335 9.00 -22.09 30.17
CA SER A 335 8.46 -21.34 29.05
C SER A 335 8.49 -19.84 29.32
N ASN A 336 8.14 -19.38 30.54
CA ASN A 336 8.28 -17.96 30.91
C ASN A 336 9.75 -17.51 30.80
N SER A 337 10.69 -18.29 31.36
CA SER A 337 12.12 -17.97 31.28
C SER A 337 12.61 -17.91 29.84
N GLN A 338 12.20 -18.83 28.97
CA GLN A 338 12.54 -18.79 27.53
C GLN A 338 12.01 -17.53 26.85
N PHE A 339 10.78 -17.13 27.18
CA PHE A 339 10.16 -15.94 26.60
C PHE A 339 10.87 -14.66 27.05
N GLU A 340 11.15 -14.51 28.34
CA GLU A 340 11.88 -13.37 28.90
C GLU A 340 13.33 -13.31 28.40
N GLN A 341 14.00 -14.46 28.29
CA GLN A 341 15.37 -14.53 27.82
C GLN A 341 15.48 -14.07 26.37
N ALA A 342 14.47 -14.34 25.52
CA ALA A 342 14.47 -13.89 24.13
C ALA A 342 14.51 -12.35 23.98
N PHE A 343 13.91 -11.59 24.90
CA PHE A 343 14.08 -10.14 24.91
C PHE A 343 15.55 -9.80 25.19
N ARG A 344 16.18 -10.42 26.19
CA ARG A 344 17.58 -10.12 26.54
C ARG A 344 18.59 -10.54 25.46
N ASP A 345 18.42 -11.72 24.89
CA ASP A 345 19.37 -12.31 23.93
C ASP A 345 19.30 -11.64 22.56
N CYS A 346 18.13 -11.12 22.18
CA CYS A 346 17.96 -10.43 20.90
C CYS A 346 18.18 -8.92 21.00
N ASP A 347 18.16 -8.33 22.21
CA ASP A 347 18.32 -6.89 22.44
C ASP A 347 19.78 -6.41 22.52
N GLY A 348 20.80 -7.26 22.28
CA GLY A 348 22.21 -6.83 22.15
C GLY A 348 22.99 -7.72 21.18
N ASP A 349 23.84 -7.24 20.26
CA ASP A 349 24.68 -6.03 20.24
C ASP A 349 24.15 -4.85 19.39
N SER A 350 23.75 -3.75 20.04
CA SER A 350 23.69 -2.41 19.45
C SER A 350 24.34 -1.44 20.44
N ALA A 351 25.67 -1.43 20.44
CA ALA A 351 26.52 -0.45 21.12
C ALA A 351 27.35 0.30 20.07
#